data_AF-A0A6B2C5F9-F1
#
_entry.id   AF-A0A6B2C5F9-F1
#
_cell.length_a   1.000
_cell.length_b   1.000
_cell.length_c   1.000
_cell.angle_alpha   90.00
_cell.angle_beta   90.00
_cell.angle_gamma   90.00
#
_symmetry.space_group_name_H-M   'P 1'
#
loop_
_entity.id
_entity.type
_entity.pdbx_description
1 polymer ?
#
loop_
_entity_poly.entity_id
_entity_poly.type
_entity_poly.pdbx_seq_one_letter_code
_entity_poly.pdbx_strand_id
1 'polypeptide(L)'
;MVIQPFEKYWSDYDEWYEKHRELCLSELKAVEIASRGIPRPWLEVGVGTGRFAVPLGIDIGVDPSDAMLAIAARRGLRTVKARG
;
A
#
# COMPACT_ATOMS: atom_id res chain seq x y z
N MET A 1 -15.92 7.53 8.18
CA MET A 1 -14.69 6.96 7.57
C MET A 1 -14.14 7.99 6.58
N VAL A 2 -12.88 8.39 6.71
CA VAL A 2 -12.27 9.43 5.84
C VAL A 2 -11.73 8.77 4.58
N ILE A 3 -12.59 8.50 3.60
CA ILE A 3 -12.23 7.88 2.31
C ILE A 3 -12.03 8.95 1.23
N GLN A 4 -12.86 9.99 1.25
CA GLN A 4 -12.94 11.03 0.20
C GLN A 4 -11.60 11.68 -0.16
N PRO A 5 -10.69 11.99 0.78
CA PRO A 5 -9.39 12.56 0.43
C PRO A 5 -8.53 11.58 -0.39
N PHE A 6 -8.50 10.31 0.01
CA PHE A 6 -7.73 9.28 -0.69
C PHE A 6 -8.39 8.84 -1.98
N GLU A 7 -9.70 8.95 -2.11
CA GLU A 7 -10.39 8.69 -3.37
C GLU A 7 -10.09 9.79 -4.42
N LYS A 8 -10.06 11.06 -3.97
CA LYS A 8 -9.95 12.22 -4.88
C LYS A 8 -8.51 12.66 -5.14
N TYR A 9 -7.64 12.55 -4.13
CA TYR A 9 -6.27 13.07 -4.16
C TYR A 9 -5.22 11.95 -4.03
N TRP A 10 -5.57 10.72 -4.47
CA TRP A 10 -4.63 9.59 -4.47
C TRP A 10 -3.33 9.91 -5.23
N SER A 11 -3.40 10.74 -6.28
CA SER A 11 -2.24 11.11 -7.09
C SER A 11 -1.21 11.89 -6.28
N ASP A 12 -1.66 12.86 -5.48
CA ASP A 12 -0.79 13.73 -4.68
C ASP A 12 -0.14 12.90 -3.55
N TYR A 13 -0.93 12.01 -2.94
CA TYR A 13 -0.42 11.03 -1.98
C TYR A 13 0.65 10.14 -2.62
N ASP A 14 0.39 9.61 -3.80
CA ASP A 14 1.29 8.66 -4.45
C ASP A 14 2.57 9.33 -4.98
N GLU A 15 2.48 10.57 -5.47
CA GLU A 15 3.62 11.37 -5.92
C GLU A 15 4.53 11.76 -4.75
N TRP A 16 4.00 11.92 -3.53
CA TRP A 16 4.81 12.23 -2.36
C TRP A 16 5.90 11.18 -2.12
N TYR A 17 5.60 9.90 -2.36
CA TYR A 17 6.58 8.81 -2.23
C TYR A 17 7.65 8.82 -3.31
N GLU A 18 7.36 9.34 -4.51
CA GLU A 18 8.38 9.54 -5.55
C GLU A 18 9.29 10.71 -5.19
N LYS A 19 8.70 11.82 -4.71
CA LYS A 19 9.44 13.02 -4.28
C LYS A 19 10.34 12.74 -3.07
N HIS A 20 9.92 11.86 -2.16
CA HIS A 20 10.64 11.51 -0.93
C HIS A 20 11.15 10.07 -0.96
N ARG A 21 11.72 9.65 -2.09
CA ARG A 21 12.13 8.27 -2.34
C ARG A 21 13.05 7.67 -1.26
N GLU A 22 14.06 8.43 -0.80
CA GLU A 22 14.98 7.94 0.23
C GLU A 22 14.28 7.65 1.56
N LEU A 23 13.34 8.52 1.95
CA LEU A 23 12.53 8.32 3.16
C LEU A 23 11.66 7.08 3.01
N CYS A 24 10.96 6.94 1.88
CA CYS A 24 10.18 5.75 1.54
C CYS A 24 11.02 4.45 1.62
N LEU A 25 12.22 4.45 1.04
CA LEU A 25 13.13 3.30 1.08
C LEU A 25 13.57 2.97 2.52
N SER A 26 13.79 3.98 3.36
CA SER A 26 14.13 3.77 4.77
C SER A 26 12.99 3.13 5.56
N GLU A 27 11.74 3.55 5.32
CA GLU A 27 10.56 2.98 5.95
C GLU A 27 10.32 1.54 5.47
N LEU A 28 10.42 1.29 4.17
CA LEU A 28 10.35 -0.05 3.58
C LEU A 28 11.38 -0.98 4.24
N LYS A 29 12.62 -0.51 4.42
CA LYS A 29 13.67 -1.33 5.02
C LYS A 29 13.36 -1.68 6.48
N ALA A 30 12.79 -0.74 7.24
CA ALA A 30 12.39 -0.98 8.60
C ALA A 30 11.30 -2.08 8.68
N VAL A 31 10.28 -2.01 7.82
CA VAL A 31 9.21 -3.03 7.76
C VAL A 31 9.76 -4.39 7.29
N GLU A 32 10.65 -4.40 6.30
CA GLU A 32 11.31 -5.63 5.83
C GLU A 32 12.05 -6.34 6.97
N ILE A 33 12.80 -5.58 7.79
CA ILE A 33 13.54 -6.13 8.93
C ILE A 33 12.58 -6.64 9.99
N ALA A 34 11.56 -5.85 10.34
CA ALA A 34 10.57 -6.20 11.36
C ALA A 34 9.72 -7.44 11.01
N SER A 35 9.55 -7.72 9.71
CA SER A 35 8.75 -8.85 9.22
C SER A 35 9.54 -10.15 8.99
N ARG A 36 10.85 -10.17 9.28
CA ARG A 36 11.69 -11.38 9.09
C ARG A 36 11.21 -12.53 9.96
N GLY A 37 11.07 -13.71 9.35
CA GLY A 37 10.65 -14.92 10.03
C GLY A 37 9.14 -15.04 10.24
N ILE A 38 8.34 -14.03 9.85
CA ILE A 38 6.89 -14.14 9.90
C ILE A 38 6.42 -15.05 8.77
N PRO A 39 5.66 -16.12 9.07
CA PRO A 39 5.12 -17.00 8.04
C PRO A 39 4.07 -16.29 7.18
N ARG A 40 3.92 -16.75 5.94
CA ARG A 40 2.93 -16.26 4.97
C ARG A 40 1.60 -17.02 5.09
N PRO A 41 0.48 -16.49 4.55
CA PRO A 41 0.35 -15.25 3.77
C PRO A 41 0.32 -13.98 4.62
N TRP A 42 0.69 -12.86 3.99
CA TRP A 42 0.65 -11.52 4.58
C TRP A 42 -0.49 -10.68 4.00
N LEU A 43 -1.07 -9.85 4.86
CA LEU A 43 -2.14 -8.91 4.52
C LEU A 43 -1.72 -7.50 4.95
N GLU A 44 -1.76 -6.55 4.02
CA GLU A 44 -1.69 -5.12 4.35
C GLU A 44 -3.09 -4.53 4.45
N VAL A 45 -3.42 -3.93 5.59
CA VAL A 45 -4.70 -3.26 5.85
C VAL A 45 -4.51 -1.75 5.69
N GLY A 46 -5.33 -1.11 4.86
CA GLY A 46 -5.07 0.26 4.41
C GLY A 46 -3.95 0.29 3.37
N VAL A 47 -3.97 -0.65 2.42
CA VAL A 47 -2.88 -0.84 1.45
C VAL A 47 -2.69 0.35 0.51
N GLY A 48 -3.69 1.23 0.40
CA GLY A 48 -3.62 2.40 -0.46
C GLY A 48 -3.23 2.04 -1.89
N THR A 49 -2.25 2.76 -2.44
CA THR A 49 -1.71 2.52 -3.79
C THR A 49 -0.67 1.40 -3.85
N GLY A 50 -0.46 0.64 -2.76
CA GLY A 50 0.47 -0.49 -2.71
C GLY A 50 1.93 -0.08 -2.60
N ARG A 51 2.23 1.10 -2.04
CA ARG A 51 3.60 1.61 -1.90
C ARG A 51 4.49 0.75 -1.01
N PHE A 52 3.90 0.01 -0.06
CA PHE A 52 4.60 -0.93 0.80
C PHE A 52 4.40 -2.39 0.37
N ALA A 53 3.14 -2.81 0.17
CA ALA A 53 2.85 -4.18 -0.24
C ALA A 53 3.61 -4.66 -1.47
N VAL A 54 3.68 -3.84 -2.53
CA VAL A 54 4.30 -4.25 -3.78
C VAL A 54 5.80 -4.53 -3.61
N PRO A 55 6.63 -3.58 -3.12
CA PRO A 55 8.07 -3.83 -2.96
C PRO A 55 8.41 -4.88 -1.89
N LEU A 56 7.59 -5.02 -0.84
CA LEU A 56 7.79 -6.06 0.18
C LEU A 56 7.25 -7.44 -0.23
N GLY A 57 6.57 -7.52 -1.38
CA GLY A 57 5.94 -8.73 -1.88
C GLY A 57 4.84 -9.26 -0.95
N ILE A 58 4.07 -8.38 -0.30
CA ILE A 58 2.90 -8.75 0.50
C ILE A 58 1.86 -9.42 -0.40
N ASP A 59 1.22 -10.50 0.08
CA ASP A 59 0.39 -11.35 -0.75
C ASP A 59 -0.96 -10.72 -1.11
N ILE A 60 -1.56 -9.98 -0.17
CA ILE A 60 -2.90 -9.39 -0.32
C ILE A 60 -2.92 -7.99 0.29
N GLY A 61 -3.57 -7.04 -0.39
CA GLY A 61 -3.85 -5.71 0.14
C GLY A 61 -5.36 -5.44 0.26
N VAL A 62 -5.77 -4.77 1.34
CA VAL A 62 -7.15 -4.34 1.57
C VAL A 62 -7.23 -2.84 1.80
N ASP A 63 -8.15 -2.15 1.14
CA ASP A 63 -8.43 -0.73 1.32
C ASP A 63 -9.90 -0.40 1.00
N PRO A 64 -10.54 0.59 1.64
CA PRO A 64 -11.88 1.05 1.26
C PRO A 64 -11.94 1.89 -0.03
N SER A 65 -10.84 2.52 -0.45
CA SER A 65 -10.79 3.40 -1.63
C SER A 65 -10.63 2.62 -2.93
N ASP A 66 -11.58 2.79 -3.86
CA ASP A 66 -11.52 2.11 -5.18
C ASP A 66 -10.37 2.68 -6.02
N ALA A 67 -10.19 4.00 -6.01
CA ALA A 67 -9.11 4.66 -6.73
C ALA A 67 -7.73 4.16 -6.29
N MET A 68 -7.49 4.07 -4.99
CA MET A 68 -6.22 3.58 -4.43
C MET A 68 -5.99 2.12 -4.81
N LEU A 69 -6.99 1.25 -4.64
CA LEU A 69 -6.90 -0.16 -4.99
C LEU A 69 -6.67 -0.38 -6.49
N ALA A 70 -7.22 0.46 -7.36
CA ALA A 70 -6.98 0.37 -8.80
C ALA A 70 -5.49 0.59 -9.14
N ILE A 71 -4.81 1.49 -8.43
CA ILE A 71 -3.37 1.73 -8.61
C ILE A 71 -2.56 0.56 -8.05
N ALA A 72 -2.88 0.06 -6.86
CA ALA A 72 -2.21 -1.09 -6.27
C ALA A 72 -2.34 -2.35 -7.17
N ALA A 73 -3.53 -2.58 -7.74
CA ALA A 73 -3.77 -3.67 -8.69
C ALA A 73 -2.95 -3.52 -9.99
N ARG A 74 -2.86 -2.31 -10.54
CA ARG A 74 -2.01 -2.02 -11.71
C ARG A 74 -0.52 -2.27 -11.45
N ARG A 75 -0.08 -2.18 -10.19
CA ARG A 75 1.28 -2.53 -9.74
C ARG A 75 1.48 -4.03 -9.49
N GLY A 76 0.45 -4.85 -9.74
CA GLY A 76 0.52 -6.31 -9.62
C GLY A 76 0.09 -6.87 -8.27
N LEU A 77 -0.44 -6.05 -7.36
CA LEU A 77 -0.93 -6.52 -6.07
C LEU A 77 -2.33 -7.16 -6.18
N ARG A 78 -2.56 -8.26 -5.47
CA ARG A 78 -3.92 -8.78 -5.27
C ARG A 78 -4.66 -7.91 -4.26
N THR A 79 -5.67 -7.19 -4.73
CA THR A 79 -6.44 -6.25 -3.91
C THR A 79 -7.83 -6.76 -3.56
N VAL A 80 -8.33 -6.36 -2.39
CA VAL A 80 -9.69 -6.64 -1.93
C VAL A 80 -10.30 -5.37 -1.35
N LYS A 81 -11.50 -5.00 -1.80
CA LYS A 81 -12.23 -3.84 -1.26
C LYS A 81 -12.74 -4.12 0.14
N ALA A 82 -12.33 -3.32 1.11
CA ALA A 82 -12.90 -3.35 2.45
C ALA A 82 -14.37 -2.88 2.43
N ARG A 83 -15.23 -3.58 3.18
CA ARG A 83 -16.60 -3.16 3.48
C ARG A 83 -16.76 -3.15 4.99
N GLY A 84 -17.30 -2.06 5.53
CA GLY A 84 -17.58 -1.85 6.95
C GLY A 84 -18.76 -0.93 7.13
#